data_AF-A0A8K0Y020-F1
#
_entry.id   AF-A0A8K0Y020-F1
#
_cell.length_a   1.000
_cell.length_b   1.000
_cell.length_c   1.000
_cell.angle_alpha   90.00
_cell.angle_beta   90.00
_cell.angle_gamma   90.00
#
_symmetry.space_group_name_H-M   'P 1'
#
loop_
_entity.id
_entity.type
_entity.pdbx_description
1 polymer ?
#
loop_
_entity_poly.entity_id
_entity_poly.type
_entity_poly.pdbx_seq_one_letter_code
_entity_poly.pdbx_strand_id
1 'polypeptide(L)'
;MGELVSIVGVAIPMLTIAGSALAFVWKSFRDAKEDRRKQFFELMTRIDTHGTIAGKIAAVYHLRYFPEHKDFIIRFCDTQKDNINGDAARLLAEEMESTRDYFRSFLDNPRARPRPRF
;
A
#
# COMPACT_ATOMS: atom_id res chain seq x y z
N MET A 1 -53.73 8.88 -15.28
CA MET A 1 -53.29 7.73 -14.47
C MET A 1 -52.30 6.82 -15.22
N GLY A 2 -52.44 6.58 -16.52
CA GLY A 2 -51.52 5.69 -17.28
C GLY A 2 -50.10 6.22 -17.54
N GLU A 3 -49.92 7.54 -17.69
CA GLU A 3 -48.61 8.16 -17.97
C GLU A 3 -47.59 8.03 -16.82
N LEU A 4 -48.04 8.23 -15.58
CA LEU A 4 -47.21 8.07 -14.38
C LEU A 4 -46.74 6.62 -14.19
N VAL A 5 -47.57 5.64 -14.56
CA VAL A 5 -47.23 4.21 -14.44
C VAL A 5 -46.15 3.82 -15.48
N SER A 6 -46.18 4.42 -16.67
CA SER A 6 -45.16 4.19 -17.70
C SER A 6 -43.80 4.78 -17.33
N ILE A 7 -43.78 6.01 -16.81
CA ILE A 7 -42.53 6.69 -16.40
C ILE A 7 -41.88 5.93 -15.24
N VAL A 8 -42.66 5.53 -14.24
CA VAL A 8 -42.17 4.78 -13.08
C VAL A 8 -41.68 3.38 -13.48
N GLY A 9 -42.36 2.71 -14.43
CA GLY A 9 -41.99 1.40 -14.93
C GLY A 9 -40.65 1.34 -15.67
N VAL A 10 -40.20 2.45 -16.27
CA VAL A 10 -38.92 2.55 -16.98
C VAL A 10 -37.82 3.18 -16.12
N ALA A 11 -38.17 4.15 -15.27
CA ALA A 11 -37.20 4.86 -14.44
C ALA A 11 -36.63 3.97 -13.32
N ILE A 12 -37.45 3.09 -12.70
CA ILE A 12 -37.00 2.20 -11.61
C ILE A 12 -35.88 1.24 -12.08
N PRO A 13 -36.02 0.50 -13.19
CA PRO A 13 -34.95 -0.35 -13.70
C PRO A 13 -33.66 0.41 -13.99
N MET A 14 -33.75 1.60 -14.59
CA MET A 14 -32.56 2.41 -14.90
C MET A 14 -31.84 2.90 -13.65
N LEU A 15 -32.58 3.37 -12.64
CA LEU A 15 -32.01 3.75 -11.35
C LEU A 15 -31.35 2.56 -10.63
N THR A 16 -31.94 1.37 -10.78
CA THR A 16 -31.40 0.14 -10.19
C THR A 16 -30.06 -0.21 -10.82
N ILE A 17 -29.96 -0.20 -12.15
CA ILE A 17 -28.70 -0.48 -12.88
C ILE A 17 -27.63 0.58 -12.55
N ALA A 18 -28.00 1.85 -12.51
CA ALA A 18 -27.09 2.94 -12.16
C ALA A 18 -26.57 2.82 -10.72
N GLY A 19 -27.44 2.48 -9.77
CA GLY A 19 -27.08 2.23 -8.38
C GLY A 19 -26.14 1.04 -8.22
N SER A 20 -26.39 -0.07 -8.93
CA SER A 20 -25.53 -1.25 -8.92
C SER A 20 -24.12 -0.97 -9.45
N ALA A 21 -24.00 -0.15 -10.50
CA ALA A 21 -22.69 0.23 -11.05
C ALA A 21 -21.86 1.06 -10.06
N LEU A 22 -22.48 2.04 -9.39
CA LEU A 22 -21.81 2.84 -8.35
C LEU A 22 -21.40 1.98 -7.15
N ALA A 23 -22.28 1.08 -6.70
CA ALA A 23 -21.98 0.15 -5.62
C ALA A 23 -20.82 -0.78 -5.97
N PHE A 24 -20.77 -1.29 -7.21
CA PHE A 24 -19.67 -2.12 -7.70
C PHE A 24 -18.35 -1.35 -7.70
N VAL A 25 -18.33 -0.13 -8.24
CA VAL A 25 -17.13 0.72 -8.26
C VAL A 25 -16.65 1.01 -6.84
N TRP A 26 -17.56 1.35 -5.92
CA TRP A 26 -17.21 1.63 -4.52
C TRP A 26 -16.66 0.39 -3.81
N LYS A 27 -17.25 -0.78 -4.06
CA LYS A 27 -16.74 -2.07 -3.59
C LYS A 27 -15.36 -2.37 -4.17
N SER A 28 -15.15 -2.23 -5.48
CA SER A 28 -13.84 -2.44 -6.11
C SER A 28 -12.76 -1.51 -5.56
N PHE A 29 -13.10 -0.25 -5.23
CA PHE A 29 -12.17 0.66 -4.56
C PHE A 29 -11.84 0.22 -3.13
N ARG A 30 -12.80 -0.35 -2.40
CA ARG A 30 -12.58 -0.90 -1.06
C ARG A 30 -11.73 -2.17 -1.12
N ASP A 31 -12.09 -3.11 -1.99
CA ASP A 31 -11.39 -4.38 -2.18
C ASP A 31 -9.93 -4.12 -2.61
N ALA A 32 -9.69 -3.19 -3.54
CA ALA A 32 -8.35 -2.79 -3.94
C ALA A 32 -7.51 -2.12 -2.83
N LYS A 33 -8.16 -1.47 -1.85
CA LYS A 33 -7.47 -0.95 -0.66
C LYS A 33 -7.18 -2.06 0.35
N GLU A 34 -8.12 -2.99 0.54
CA GLU A 34 -7.94 -4.13 1.43
C GLU A 34 -6.83 -5.06 0.92
N ASP A 35 -6.74 -5.29 -0.39
CA ASP A 35 -5.70 -6.13 -0.98
C ASP A 35 -4.31 -5.49 -0.87
N ARG A 36 -4.17 -4.18 -1.12
CA ARG A 36 -2.90 -3.47 -0.86
C ARG A 36 -2.49 -3.54 0.60
N ARG A 37 -3.44 -3.39 1.51
CA ARG A 37 -3.18 -3.52 2.95
C ARG A 37 -2.71 -4.94 3.31
N LYS A 38 -3.34 -5.98 2.75
CA LYS A 38 -2.90 -7.38 2.93
C LYS A 38 -1.48 -7.60 2.43
N GLN A 39 -1.14 -7.10 1.24
CA GLN A 39 0.21 -7.18 0.68
C GLN A 39 1.25 -6.51 1.57
N PHE A 40 0.92 -5.34 2.13
CA PHE A 40 1.79 -4.66 3.09
C PHE A 40 2.07 -5.53 4.33
N PHE A 41 1.03 -6.12 4.94
CA PHE A 41 1.21 -6.99 6.10
C PHE A 41 1.99 -8.26 5.75
N GLU A 42 1.76 -8.85 4.58
CA GLU A 42 2.52 -10.02 4.14
C GLU A 42 4.01 -9.70 4.00
N LEU A 43 4.37 -8.54 3.45
CA LEU A 43 5.75 -8.07 3.38
C LEU A 43 6.36 -7.88 4.77
N MET A 44 5.62 -7.27 5.70
CA MET A 44 6.06 -7.11 7.09
C MET A 44 6.33 -8.46 7.76
N THR A 45 5.44 -9.43 7.58
CA THR A 45 5.63 -10.79 8.09
C THR A 45 6.89 -11.43 7.49
N ARG A 46 7.17 -11.25 6.20
CA ARG A 46 8.40 -11.77 5.57
C ARG A 46 9.68 -11.14 6.14
N ILE A 47 9.63 -9.87 6.54
CA ILE A 47 10.78 -9.21 7.18
C ILE A 47 11.02 -9.78 8.58
N ASP A 48 9.96 -10.02 9.34
CA ASP A 48 10.03 -10.53 10.71
C ASP A 48 10.42 -12.02 10.78
N THR A 49 9.91 -12.83 9.84
CA THR A 49 10.15 -14.28 9.82
C THR A 49 11.63 -14.64 9.59
N HIS A 50 12.05 -15.82 10.03
CA HIS A 50 13.38 -16.40 9.74
C HIS A 50 13.51 -16.77 8.25
N GLY A 51 13.79 -15.76 7.41
CA GLY A 51 14.12 -15.89 5.99
C GLY A 51 15.57 -15.52 5.67
N THR A 52 15.96 -15.66 4.41
CA THR A 52 17.28 -15.22 3.93
C THR A 52 17.41 -13.70 4.03
N ILE A 53 18.62 -13.20 4.31
CA ILE A 53 18.90 -11.76 4.40
C ILE A 53 18.51 -11.05 3.09
N ALA A 54 18.79 -11.67 1.93
CA ALA A 54 18.39 -11.16 0.62
C ALA A 54 16.86 -11.00 0.48
N GLY A 55 16.08 -11.96 1.00
CA GLY A 55 14.62 -11.86 1.01
C GLY A 55 14.12 -10.70 1.88
N LYS A 56 14.76 -10.44 3.02
CA LYS A 56 14.45 -9.30 3.89
C LYS A 56 14.79 -7.97 3.23
N ILE A 57 15.95 -7.88 2.56
CA ILE A 57 16.36 -6.68 1.80
C ILE A 57 15.32 -6.38 0.71
N ALA A 58 14.94 -7.39 -0.08
CA ALA A 58 13.93 -7.22 -1.12
C ALA A 58 12.57 -6.78 -0.54
N ALA A 59 12.17 -7.34 0.61
CA ALA A 59 10.94 -6.95 1.28
C ALA A 59 10.99 -5.49 1.78
N VAL A 60 12.10 -5.04 2.38
CA VAL A 60 12.31 -3.64 2.80
C VAL A 60 12.25 -2.69 1.60
N TYR A 61 12.92 -3.03 0.50
CA TYR A 61 12.84 -2.25 -0.74
C TYR A 61 11.40 -2.11 -1.24
N HIS A 62 10.62 -3.20 -1.19
CA HIS A 62 9.21 -3.21 -1.60
C HIS A 62 8.31 -2.32 -0.73
N LEU A 63 8.70 -1.96 0.50
CA LEU A 63 7.92 -1.04 1.32
C LEU A 63 7.76 0.36 0.68
N ARG A 64 8.67 0.74 -0.23
CA ARG A 64 8.61 2.02 -0.97
C ARG A 64 7.35 2.18 -1.82
N TYR A 65 6.68 1.08 -2.17
CA TYR A 65 5.43 1.08 -2.93
C TYR A 65 4.18 1.37 -2.09
N PHE A 66 4.31 1.47 -0.76
CA PHE A 66 3.21 1.71 0.18
C PHE A 66 3.34 3.07 0.90
N PRO A 67 3.31 4.20 0.18
CA PRO A 67 3.48 5.54 0.77
C PRO A 67 2.37 5.92 1.76
N GLU A 68 1.21 5.28 1.70
CA GLU A 68 0.13 5.40 2.68
C GLU A 68 0.56 4.98 4.10
N HIS A 69 1.61 4.18 4.23
CA HIS A 69 2.14 3.70 5.50
C HIS A 69 3.51 4.33 5.85
N LYS A 70 3.91 5.40 5.17
CA LYS A 70 5.24 6.04 5.28
C LYS A 70 5.68 6.30 6.74
N ASP A 71 4.80 6.84 7.59
CA ASP A 71 5.17 7.22 8.96
C ASP A 71 5.48 5.99 9.81
N PHE A 72 4.74 4.90 9.57
CA PHE A 72 5.03 3.61 10.20
C PHE A 72 6.33 3.02 9.66
N ILE A 73 6.55 3.05 8.34
CA ILE A 73 7.74 2.50 7.71
C ILE A 73 9.00 3.21 8.21
N ILE A 74 8.98 4.55 8.31
CA ILE A 74 10.09 5.34 8.87
C ILE A 74 10.40 4.88 10.29
N ARG A 75 9.39 4.80 11.17
CA ARG A 75 9.58 4.36 12.56
C ARG A 75 10.10 2.94 12.65
N PHE A 76 9.55 2.04 11.83
CA PHE A 76 9.98 0.64 11.78
C PHE A 76 11.45 0.54 11.38
N CYS A 77 11.88 1.22 10.32
CA CYS A 77 13.27 1.24 9.89
C CYS A 77 14.19 1.87 10.94
N ASP A 78 13.77 2.96 11.60
CA ASP A 78 14.56 3.58 12.68
C ASP A 78 14.73 2.63 13.88
N THR A 79 13.67 1.92 14.29
CA THR A 79 13.75 0.98 15.42
C THR A 79 14.52 -0.29 15.08
N GLN A 80 14.37 -0.82 13.86
CA GLN A 80 14.99 -2.09 13.49
C GLN A 80 16.47 -1.95 13.12
N LYS A 81 16.90 -0.80 12.61
CA LYS A 81 18.30 -0.48 12.34
C LYS A 81 19.21 -0.83 13.52
N ASP A 82 18.81 -0.45 14.73
CA ASP A 82 19.61 -0.65 15.94
C ASP A 82 19.58 -2.10 16.45
N ASN A 83 18.66 -2.92 15.95
CA ASN A 83 18.52 -4.33 16.31
C ASN A 83 19.21 -5.28 15.32
N ILE A 84 19.70 -4.76 14.18
CA ILE A 84 20.40 -5.57 13.17
C ILE A 84 21.86 -5.76 13.62
N ASN A 85 22.18 -7.00 14.02
CA ASN A 85 23.51 -7.40 14.45
C ASN A 85 24.16 -8.37 13.47
N GLY A 86 25.44 -8.14 13.14
CA GLY A 86 26.29 -9.02 12.34
C GLY A 86 26.63 -8.49 10.94
N ASP A 87 27.86 -8.76 10.48
CA ASP A 87 28.39 -8.25 9.21
C ASP A 87 27.55 -8.64 7.99
N ALA A 88 26.99 -9.85 7.99
CA ALA A 88 26.12 -10.34 6.92
C ALA A 88 24.81 -9.52 6.80
N ALA A 89 24.37 -8.88 7.88
CA ALA A 89 23.14 -8.11 7.93
C ALA A 89 23.35 -6.61 7.70
N ARG A 90 24.59 -6.15 7.46
CA ARG A 90 24.89 -4.73 7.20
C ARG A 90 24.13 -4.19 5.99
N LEU A 91 24.04 -4.99 4.92
CA LEU A 91 23.26 -4.63 3.72
C LEU A 91 21.78 -4.41 4.01
N LEU A 92 21.21 -5.14 4.98
CA LEU A 92 19.82 -4.94 5.41
C LEU A 92 19.66 -3.61 6.16
N ALA A 93 20.61 -3.28 7.04
CA ALA A 93 20.61 -2.00 7.74
C ALA A 93 20.74 -0.82 6.76
N GLU A 94 21.65 -0.94 5.78
CA GLU A 94 21.81 0.05 4.70
C GLU A 94 20.51 0.21 3.88
N GLU A 95 19.82 -0.88 3.56
CA GLU A 95 18.56 -0.81 2.81
C GLU A 95 17.41 -0.21 3.64
N MET A 96 17.37 -0.46 4.95
CA MET A 96 16.42 0.18 5.87
C MET A 96 16.66 1.69 5.98
N GLU A 97 17.93 2.10 6.08
CA GLU A 97 18.33 3.51 6.09
C GLU A 97 17.96 4.21 4.78
N SER A 98 18.29 3.59 3.64
CA SER A 98 17.93 4.09 2.31
C SER A 98 16.42 4.24 2.12
N THR A 99 15.64 3.27 2.60
CA THR A 99 14.17 3.31 2.52
C THR A 99 13.56 4.37 3.42
N ARG A 100 14.13 4.59 4.61
CA ARG A 100 13.74 5.69 5.48
C ARG A 100 14.00 7.04 4.82
N ASP A 101 15.18 7.23 4.26
CA ASP A 101 15.60 8.51 3.67
C ASP A 101 14.78 8.82 2.39
N TYR A 102 14.42 7.78 1.63
CA TYR A 102 13.44 7.88 0.54
C TYR A 102 12.10 8.48 1.03
N PHE A 103 11.57 8.01 2.17
CA PHE A 103 10.32 8.54 2.69
C PHE A 103 10.46 9.91 3.36
N ARG A 104 11.59 10.20 4.02
CA ARG A 104 11.87 11.53 4.58
C ARG A 104 11.98 12.58 3.48
N SER A 105 12.73 12.31 2.41
CA SER A 105 12.78 13.21 1.24
C SER A 105 11.43 13.38 0.53
N PHE A 106 10.56 12.37 0.59
CA PHE A 106 9.17 12.50 0.13
C PHE A 106 8.31 13.43 0.99
N LEU A 107 8.61 13.58 2.30
CA LEU A 107 7.94 14.57 3.16
C LEU A 107 8.33 15.99 2.77
N ASP A 108 9.61 16.21 2.42
CA ASP A 108 10.12 17.53 2.05
C ASP A 108 9.64 17.98 0.66
N ASN A 109 9.34 17.02 -0.24
CA ASN A 109 8.78 17.32 -1.56
C ASN A 109 7.75 16.27 -2.04
N PRO A 110 6.47 16.41 -1.67
CA PRO A 110 5.43 15.41 -1.99
C PRO A 110 5.09 15.29 -3.48
N ARG A 111 5.60 16.19 -4.33
CA ARG A 111 5.45 16.13 -5.80
C ARG A 111 6.55 15.32 -6.47
N ALA A 112 7.70 15.17 -5.82
CA ALA A 112 8.77 14.30 -6.27
C ALA A 112 8.49 12.89 -5.73
N ARG A 113 7.71 12.07 -6.45
CA ARG A 113 7.76 10.61 -6.20
C ARG A 113 9.12 10.14 -6.70
N PRO A 114 10.09 9.82 -5.82
CA PRO A 114 11.31 9.21 -6.30
C PRO A 114 10.89 7.85 -6.85
N ARG A 115 11.25 7.53 -8.09
CA ARG A 115 10.98 6.18 -8.60
C ARG A 115 11.98 5.24 -7.93
N PRO A 116 11.56 4.05 -7.48
CA PRO A 116 12.51 2.99 -7.10
C PRO A 116 13.52 2.84 -8.25
N ARG A 117 14.81 3.10 -7.98
CA ARG A 117 15.88 2.94 -8.97
C ARG A 117 16.16 1.44 -9.09
N PHE A 118 15.92 0.90 -10.28
CA PHE A 118 16.31 -0.45 -10.68
C PHE A 118 17.82 -0.55 -10.85
#